data_AF-A0A8X6LF31-F1
#
_entry.id   AF-A0A8X6LF31-F1
#
_cell.length_a   1.000
_cell.length_b   1.000
_cell.length_c   1.000
_cell.angle_alpha   90.00
_cell.angle_beta   90.00
_cell.angle_gamma   90.00
#
_symmetry.space_group_name_H-M   'P 1'
#
loop_
_entity.id
_entity.type
_entity.pdbx_description
1 polymer ?
#
loop_
_entity_poly.entity_id
_entity_poly.type
_entity_poly.pdbx_seq_one_letter_code
_entity_poly.pdbx_strand_id
1 'polypeptide(L)' 'MEVTRVEQRSYIKISVLRRRNTMECHSELVEAFGNNALAYCTVSHWVEKLQQERVSTSDEQRSGRPVSTRTD' A
#
# COMPACT_ATOMS: atom_id res chain seq x y z
N MET A 1 14.97 16.22 -8.15
CA MET A 1 13.66 16.10 -7.50
C MET A 1 13.77 14.94 -6.53
N GLU A 2 13.78 15.20 -5.23
CA GLU A 2 13.78 14.11 -4.24
C GLU A 2 12.37 13.55 -4.15
N VAL A 3 12.21 12.27 -4.48
CA VAL A 3 10.93 11.59 -4.34
C VAL A 3 10.91 10.82 -3.04
N THR A 4 10.01 11.24 -2.16
CA THR A 4 9.78 10.67 -0.84
C THR A 4 9.16 9.26 -0.93
N ARG A 5 9.30 8.48 0.13
CA ARG A 5 8.65 7.16 0.24
C ARG A 5 7.13 7.25 0.12
N VAL A 6 6.52 8.38 0.47
CA VAL A 6 5.07 8.61 0.37
C VAL A 6 4.64 8.75 -1.08
N GLU A 7 5.42 9.45 -1.90
CA GLU A 7 5.16 9.61 -3.33
C GLU A 7 5.31 8.28 -4.07
N GLN A 8 6.35 7.48 -3.76
CA GLN A 8 6.50 6.14 -4.35
C GLN A 8 5.33 5.21 -3.97
N ARG A 9 4.81 5.28 -2.73
CA ARG A 9 3.60 4.54 -2.33
C ARG A 9 2.34 5.01 -3.05
N SER A 10 2.23 6.32 -3.29
CA SER A 10 1.12 6.90 -4.06
C SER A 10 1.15 6.40 -5.50
N TYR A 11 2.34 6.27 -6.09
CA TYR A 11 2.53 5.64 -7.39
C TYR A 11 2.08 4.18 -7.38
N ILE A 12 2.54 3.37 -6.40
CA ILE A 12 2.12 1.96 -6.26
C ILE A 12 0.58 1.85 -6.19
N LYS A 13 -0.09 2.75 -5.46
CA LYS A 13 -1.55 2.79 -5.40
C LYS A 13 -2.19 3.00 -6.76
N ILE A 14 -1.69 3.93 -7.56
CA ILE A 14 -2.17 4.17 -8.93
C ILE A 14 -1.90 2.95 -9.82
N SER A 15 -0.72 2.32 -9.72
CA SER A 15 -0.35 1.12 -10.48
C SER A 15 -1.27 -0.07 -10.17
N VAL A 16 -1.62 -0.28 -8.89
CA VAL A 16 -2.61 -1.30 -8.47
C VAL A 16 -4.01 -0.98 -9.02
N LEU A 17 -4.41 0.30 -9.02
CA LEU A 17 -5.67 0.72 -9.64
C LEU A 17 -5.72 0.40 -11.13
N ARG A 18 -4.59 0.58 -11.84
CA ARG A 18 -4.39 0.23 -13.25
C ARG A 18 -4.19 -1.26 -13.53
N ARG A 19 -4.27 -2.13 -12.51
CA ARG A 19 -4.08 -3.59 -12.64
C ARG A 19 -2.71 -3.98 -13.19
N ARG A 20 -1.68 -3.15 -12.97
CA ARG A 20 -0.30 -3.52 -13.29
C ARG A 20 0.20 -4.57 -12.31
N ASN A 21 1.09 -5.44 -12.77
CA ASN A 21 1.69 -6.46 -11.91
C ASN A 21 2.81 -5.85 -11.04
N THR A 22 3.19 -6.55 -9.97
CA THR A 22 4.21 -6.08 -9.01
C THR A 22 5.57 -5.86 -9.67
N MET A 23 5.93 -6.70 -10.64
CA MET A 23 7.20 -6.63 -11.34
C MET A 23 7.29 -5.38 -12.22
N GLU A 24 6.23 -5.08 -12.98
CA GLU A 24 6.09 -3.84 -13.77
C GLU A 24 6.21 -2.63 -12.86
N CYS A 25 5.45 -2.60 -11.76
CA CYS A 25 5.48 -1.48 -10.83
C CYS A 25 6.89 -1.26 -10.23
N HIS A 26 7.61 -2.34 -9.90
CA HIS A 26 8.99 -2.22 -9.40
C HIS A 26 9.95 -1.76 -10.50
N SER A 27 9.83 -2.29 -11.72
CA SER A 27 10.65 -1.87 -12.86
C SER A 27 10.50 -0.38 -13.13
N GLU A 28 9.26 0.13 -13.14
CA GLU A 28 8.99 1.55 -13.36
C GLU A 28 9.51 2.43 -12.21
N LEU A 29 9.45 1.96 -10.96
CA LEU A 29 10.06 2.65 -9.83
C LEU A 29 11.59 2.71 -9.94
N VAL A 30 12.24 1.62 -10.35
CA VAL A 30 13.69 1.56 -10.56
C VAL A 30 14.12 2.42 -11.73
N GLU A 31 13.37 2.44 -12.83
CA GLU A 31 13.62 3.31 -13.98
C GLU A 31 13.54 4.80 -13.60
N ALA A 32 12.55 5.18 -12.79
CA ALA A 32 12.36 6.57 -12.38
C ALA A 32 13.31 7.03 -11.26
N PHE A 33 13.61 6.16 -10.29
CA PHE A 33 14.28 6.55 -9.03
C PHE A 33 15.63 5.87 -8.80
N GLY A 34 16.02 4.89 -9.63
CA GLY A 34 17.28 4.16 -9.52
C GLY A 34 17.48 3.59 -8.11
N ASN A 35 18.63 3.90 -7.50
CA ASN A 35 18.99 3.46 -6.15
C ASN A 35 18.06 3.99 -5.04
N ASN A 36 17.26 5.02 -5.33
CA ASN A 36 16.30 5.57 -4.38
C ASN A 36 14.92 4.88 -4.46
N ALA A 37 14.75 3.93 -5.38
CA ALA A 37 13.52 3.16 -5.51
C ALA A 37 13.28 2.26 -4.27
N LEU A 38 12.01 2.06 -3.93
CA LEU A 38 11.61 1.05 -2.96
C LEU A 38 12.03 -0.35 -3.44
N ALA A 39 12.61 -1.12 -2.52
CA ALA A 39 12.97 -2.50 -2.79
C ALA A 39 11.74 -3.35 -3.17
N TYR A 40 11.94 -4.33 -4.05
CA TYR A 40 10.89 -5.24 -4.53
C TYR A 40 9.98 -5.81 -3.43
N CYS A 41 10.56 -6.31 -2.34
CA CYS A 41 9.77 -6.86 -1.22
C CYS A 41 8.82 -5.82 -0.60
N THR A 42 9.25 -4.56 -0.53
CA THR A 42 8.39 -3.47 -0.06
C THR A 42 7.27 -3.20 -1.05
N VAL A 43 7.58 -3.18 -2.35
CA VAL A 43 6.56 -3.01 -3.41
C VAL A 43 5.52 -4.13 -3.34
N SER A 44 5.95 -5.39 -3.24
CA SER A 44 5.04 -6.55 -3.11
C SER A 44 4.11 -6.43 -1.91
N HIS A 45 4.67 -6.11 -0.74
CA HIS A 45 3.89 -5.91 0.48
C HIS A 45 2.81 -4.82 0.30
N TRP A 46 3.16 -3.69 -0.32
CA TRP A 46 2.19 -2.61 -0.58
C TRP A 46 1.15 -3.01 -1.62
N VAL A 47 1.54 -3.70 -2.68
CA VAL A 47 0.61 -4.20 -3.71
C VAL A 47 -0.41 -5.16 -3.09
N GLU A 48 0.04 -6.12 -2.30
CA GLU A 48 -0.83 -7.07 -1.59
C GLU A 48 -1.79 -6.35 -0.65
N LYS A 49 -1.29 -5.45 0.20
CA LYS A 49 -2.11 -4.68 1.13
C LYS A 49 -3.16 -3.84 0.42
N LEU A 50 -2.80 -3.16 -0.67
CA LEU A 50 -3.73 -2.34 -1.45
C LEU A 50 -4.75 -3.17 -2.23
N GLN A 51 -4.37 -4.38 -2.67
CA GLN A 51 -5.31 -5.32 -3.27
C GLN A 51 -6.29 -5.86 -2.24
N GLN A 52 -5.82 -6.20 -1.03
CA GLN A 52 -6.68 -6.57 0.10
C GLN A 52 -7.63 -5.44 0.49
N GLU A 53 -7.16 -4.20 0.59
CA GLU A 53 -8.03 -3.02 0.84
C GLU A 53 -9.08 -2.82 -0.26
N ARG A 54 -8.77 -3.12 -1.53
CA ARG A 54 -9.75 -3.08 -2.64
C ARG A 54 -10.81 -4.17 -2.54
N VAL A 55 -10.47 -5.33 -1.99
CA VAL A 55 -11.39 -6.46 -1.77
C VAL A 55 -12.16 -6.28 -0.46
N SER A 56 -11.55 -5.61 0.52
CA SER A 56 -12.12 -5.25 1.82
C SER A 56 -12.98 -3.99 1.72
N THR A 57 -14.06 -4.05 0.95
CA THR A 57 -15.16 -3.06 1.04
C THR A 57 -15.96 -3.18 2.34
N SER A 58 -15.66 -4.17 3.18
CA SER A 58 -16.18 -4.26 4.54
C SER A 58 -15.20 -3.53 5.46
N ASP A 59 -15.69 -2.55 6.21
CA ASP A 59 -14.94 -1.89 7.29
C ASP A 59 -14.52 -2.98 8.29
N GLU A 60 -13.23 -3.35 8.32
CA GLU A 60 -12.74 -4.20 9.39
C GLU A 60 -12.83 -3.40 10.68
N GLN A 61 -13.80 -3.78 11.52
CA GLN A 61 -14.05 -3.16 12.81
C GLN A 61 -12.74 -3.08 13.58
N ARG A 62 -12.20 -1.86 13.76
CA ARG A 62 -11.04 -1.66 14.62
C ARG A 62 -11.40 -2.24 15.98
N SER A 63 -10.60 -3.18 16.48
CA SER A 63 -10.69 -3.64 17.86
C SER A 63 -10.20 -2.51 18.78
N GLY A 64 -11.02 -1.46 18.88
CA GLY A 64 -10.91 -0.46 19.92
C GLY A 64 -11.21 -1.08 21.27
N ARG A 65 -10.54 -0.56 22.30
CA ARG A 65 -10.66 -0.93 23.72
C ARG A 65 -12.12 -1.29 24.10
N PRO A 66 -12.38 -2.44 24.75
CA PRO A 66 -13.72 -2.77 25.18
C PRO A 66 -14.24 -1.69 26.14
N VAL A 67 -15.34 -1.04 25.75
CA VAL A 67 -16.07 -0.12 26.62
C VAL A 67 -16.87 -0.99 27.59
N SER A 68 -16.33 -1.20 28.78
CA SER A 68 -17.09 -1.71 29.91
C SER A 68 -18.06 -0.60 30.34
N THR A 69 -19.25 -0.56 29.78
CA THR A 69 -20.40 0.07 30.42
C THR A 69 -21.06 -0.97 31.30
N ARG A 70 -20.75 -0.93 32.60
CA ARG A 70 -21.63 -1.48 33.62
C ARG A 70 -22.79 -0.51 33.78
N THR A 71 -24.01 -0.99 33.61
CA THR A 71 -25.21 -0.31 34.10
C THR A 71 -25.76 -1.17 35.23
N ASP A 72 -26.08 -0.48 36.33
CA ASP A 72 -26.67 -0.96 37.58
C ASP A 72 -28.01 -1.70 37.37
#